data_AF-A0A9W7E6F9-F1
#
_entry.id   AF-A0A9W7E6F9-F1
#
_cell.length_a   1.000
_cell.length_b   1.000
_cell.length_c   1.000
_cell.angle_alpha   90.00
_cell.angle_beta   90.00
_cell.angle_gamma   90.00
#
_symmetry.space_group_name_H-M   'P 1'
#
loop_
_entity.id
_entity.type
_entity.pdbx_description
1 polymer ?
#
loop_
_entity_poly.entity_id
_entity_poly.type
_entity_poly.pdbx_seq_one_letter_code
_entity_poly.pdbx_strand_id
1 'polypeptide(L)'
;MFGRSLSGRDDQDAESEVGDSMEDENEVENSSPQETFLPESIKRMFEFRQPWFAKAPDVEKTKLEGVRSRSMEKSEARELDKRRKAEARAEQILLRERKARAELEKRRREREDRREREERRKEVDDFRRNLKLGRGLDAKSSNPSSSPTAQSPLTNPPSVLSWLPSLPSSLQVNRGKWVDLIPKTDISPGELVPVTLLGVDLLVVAPAPTVLENNGRGRNSLNVYVIANACPHLGTPLETGRITLEKECGKTCVTCPLHKSTFKLEDGGSVNDWCPSPPFYGELFGGERKELGVFEVREKGRWLQVRIESDV
;
A
#
# COMPACT_ATOMS: atom_id res chain seq x y z
N MET A 1 33.85 -34.85 -36.10
CA MET A 1 32.58 -35.34 -35.53
C MET A 1 32.81 -35.75 -34.08
N PHE A 2 32.70 -34.80 -33.15
CA PHE A 2 32.60 -35.04 -31.72
C PHE A 2 31.79 -33.89 -31.13
N GLY A 3 30.80 -34.21 -30.30
CA GLY A 3 29.72 -33.31 -29.91
C GLY A 3 30.02 -32.40 -28.73
N ARG A 4 28.93 -31.81 -28.20
CA ARG A 4 28.60 -31.80 -26.77
C ARG A 4 27.25 -31.11 -26.54
N SER A 5 26.36 -31.86 -25.90
CA SER A 5 25.16 -31.39 -25.19
C SER A 5 25.53 -30.31 -24.18
N LEU A 6 24.78 -29.22 -24.17
CA LEU A 6 24.77 -28.25 -23.07
C LEU A 6 23.49 -28.47 -22.27
N SER A 7 23.66 -29.16 -21.15
CA SER A 7 22.68 -29.31 -20.06
C SER A 7 22.46 -27.97 -19.35
N GLY A 8 21.20 -27.73 -18.98
CA GLY A 8 20.77 -26.62 -18.13
C GLY A 8 21.51 -26.58 -16.80
N ARG A 9 21.73 -25.36 -16.32
CA ARG A 9 22.11 -25.08 -14.95
C ARG A 9 20.91 -24.45 -14.28
N ASP A 10 20.40 -25.17 -13.31
CA ASP A 10 19.49 -24.69 -12.28
C ASP A 10 20.30 -23.78 -11.35
N ASP A 11 20.02 -22.47 -11.39
CA ASP A 11 20.53 -21.53 -10.40
C ASP A 11 19.66 -21.68 -9.14
N GLN A 12 20.19 -22.44 -8.17
CA GLN A 12 19.70 -22.45 -6.79
C GLN A 12 20.23 -21.19 -6.11
N ASP A 13 19.34 -20.23 -5.86
CA ASP A 13 19.61 -19.07 -5.02
C ASP A 13 19.83 -19.54 -3.58
N ALA A 14 21.10 -19.51 -3.16
CA ALA A 14 21.52 -19.69 -1.78
C ALA A 14 21.12 -18.45 -0.97
N GLU A 15 20.13 -18.60 -0.11
CA GLU A 15 19.84 -17.65 0.96
C GLU A 15 20.98 -17.69 1.98
N SER A 16 21.87 -16.70 1.92
CA SER A 16 22.85 -16.44 2.97
C SER A 16 22.17 -15.64 4.08
N GLU A 17 21.83 -16.31 5.17
CA GLU A 17 21.51 -15.68 6.45
C GLU A 17 22.74 -14.92 6.94
N VAL A 18 22.71 -13.59 6.85
CA VAL A 18 23.65 -12.69 7.54
C VAL A 18 22.96 -12.24 8.82
N GLY A 19 23.06 -13.07 9.85
CA GLY A 19 22.77 -12.69 11.23
C GLY A 19 23.94 -11.89 11.79
N ASP A 20 23.92 -10.58 11.59
CA ASP A 20 24.86 -9.63 12.20
C ASP A 20 24.24 -9.14 13.52
N SER A 21 24.45 -9.92 14.58
CA SER A 21 24.09 -9.55 15.96
C SER A 21 25.36 -9.17 16.72
N MET A 22 25.74 -7.90 16.52
CA MET A 22 26.72 -7.07 17.22
C MET A 22 25.90 -5.82 17.62
N GLU A 23 25.82 -5.30 18.85
CA GLU A 23 26.72 -5.25 19.98
C GLU A 23 25.90 -4.80 21.22
N ASP A 24 26.29 -5.31 22.38
CA ASP A 24 26.55 -4.60 23.63
C ASP A 24 25.52 -3.58 24.16
N GLU A 25 24.53 -4.08 24.88
CA GLU A 25 23.93 -3.34 25.99
C GLU A 25 24.92 -3.32 27.16
N ASN A 26 25.81 -2.33 27.13
CA ASN A 26 26.71 -2.01 28.23
C ASN A 26 25.91 -1.22 29.28
N GLU A 27 25.25 -1.94 30.19
CA GLU A 27 24.67 -1.37 31.40
C GLU A 27 25.82 -0.80 32.27
N VAL A 28 26.08 0.49 32.11
CA VAL A 28 26.91 1.24 33.05
C VAL A 28 26.07 1.42 34.31
N GLU A 29 26.20 0.46 35.23
CA GLU A 29 25.78 0.63 36.62
C GLU A 29 26.44 1.89 37.18
N ASN A 30 25.61 2.89 37.43
CA ASN A 30 25.98 4.15 38.03
C ASN A 30 26.22 3.91 39.53
N SER A 31 27.38 3.34 39.87
CA SER A 31 27.79 3.14 41.26
C SER A 31 28.02 4.50 41.91
N SER A 32 27.09 4.88 42.78
CA SER A 32 27.17 6.05 43.65
C SER A 32 28.52 6.06 44.40
N PRO A 33 29.23 7.20 44.50
CA PRO A 33 30.49 7.27 45.22
C PRO A 33 30.22 7.01 46.71
N GLN A 34 30.70 5.89 47.24
CA GLN A 34 30.74 5.69 48.68
C GLN A 34 31.79 6.66 49.25
N GLU A 35 31.32 7.64 50.02
CA GLU A 35 32.17 8.52 50.83
C GLU A 35 32.99 7.67 51.80
N THR A 36 34.27 7.49 51.49
CA THR A 36 35.22 6.97 52.46
C THR A 36 35.45 8.02 53.53
N PHE A 37 34.81 7.82 54.67
CA PHE A 37 34.95 8.60 55.89
C PHE A 37 36.41 8.46 56.39
N LEU A 38 37.25 9.43 56.03
CA LEU A 38 38.59 9.55 56.60
C LEU A 38 38.47 10.02 58.06
N PRO A 39 39.07 9.31 59.03
CA PRO A 39 38.99 9.69 60.43
C PRO A 39 39.62 11.08 60.68
N GLU A 40 38.95 11.89 61.50
CA GLU A 40 39.28 13.29 61.85
C GLU A 40 40.73 13.51 62.34
N SER A 41 41.42 12.44 62.75
CA SER A 41 42.81 12.47 63.20
C SER A 41 43.83 12.74 62.07
N ILE A 42 43.51 12.40 60.81
CA ILE A 42 44.40 12.65 59.67
C ILE A 42 44.28 14.10 59.15
N LYS A 43 43.11 14.75 59.34
CA LYS A 43 42.91 16.16 58.97
C LYS A 43 43.86 17.12 59.69
N ARG A 44 44.24 16.83 60.94
CA ARG A 44 45.16 17.68 61.72
C ARG A 44 46.64 17.52 61.41
N MET A 45 47.04 16.51 60.64
CA MET A 45 48.44 16.34 60.24
C MET A 45 48.82 17.15 58.98
N PHE A 46 47.83 17.66 58.23
CA PHE A 46 48.08 18.45 57.02
C PHE A 46 48.02 19.97 57.20
N GLU A 47 47.68 20.47 58.39
CA GLU A 47 47.69 21.92 58.69
C GLU A 47 49.08 22.46 59.08
N PHE A 48 50.11 21.61 59.16
CA PHE A 48 51.44 22.02 59.67
C PHE A 48 52.59 21.89 58.66
N ARG A 49 52.33 22.04 57.36
CA ARG A 49 53.40 22.00 56.35
C ARG A 49 53.43 23.23 55.43
N GLN A 50 54.16 24.23 55.92
CA GLN A 50 55.06 25.14 55.19
C GLN A 50 54.46 26.32 54.40
N PRO A 51 54.65 27.59 54.87
CA PRO A 51 54.41 28.81 54.10
C PRO A 51 55.54 29.18 53.10
N TRP A 52 56.53 28.32 52.87
CA TRP A 52 57.78 28.70 52.18
C TRP A 52 57.81 28.54 50.65
N PHE A 53 56.74 28.11 50.00
CA PHE A 53 56.61 28.20 48.52
C PHE A 53 55.86 29.45 48.07
N ALA A 54 56.19 30.60 48.67
CA ALA A 54 55.73 31.88 48.17
C ALA A 54 56.46 32.19 46.86
N LYS A 55 55.68 32.18 45.77
CA LYS A 55 55.96 32.78 44.46
C LYS A 55 57.04 32.08 43.61
N ALA A 56 56.70 30.87 43.11
CA ALA A 56 57.18 30.53 41.78
C ALA A 56 56.62 31.56 40.78
N PRO A 57 57.43 32.11 39.86
CA PRO A 57 56.99 33.17 38.95
C PRO A 57 55.86 32.67 38.03
N ASP A 58 54.79 33.46 37.88
CA ASP A 58 53.60 33.20 37.04
C ASP A 58 53.90 32.90 35.55
N VAL A 59 55.16 33.03 35.15
CA VAL A 59 55.65 32.81 33.78
C VAL A 59 55.55 31.33 33.35
N GLU A 60 55.61 30.36 34.26
CA GLU A 60 55.47 28.94 33.89
C GLU A 60 54.03 28.50 33.64
N LYS A 61 53.06 29.06 34.39
CA LYS A 61 51.63 28.73 34.23
C LYS A 61 51.12 29.16 32.85
N THR A 62 51.49 30.35 32.41
CA THR A 62 51.07 30.89 31.10
C THR A 62 51.62 30.08 29.92
N LYS A 63 52.84 29.52 30.01
CA LYS A 63 53.38 28.62 28.97
C LYS A 63 52.62 27.30 28.91
N LEU A 64 52.27 26.71 30.05
CA LEU A 64 51.53 25.45 30.11
C LEU A 64 50.09 25.58 29.60
N GLU A 65 49.42 26.69 29.91
CA GLU A 65 48.10 27.02 29.38
C GLU A 65 48.14 27.15 27.85
N GLY A 66 49.12 27.86 27.29
CA GLY A 66 49.28 27.99 25.84
C GLY A 66 49.48 26.65 25.11
N VAL A 67 50.19 25.70 25.70
CA VAL A 67 50.36 24.34 25.13
C VAL A 67 49.06 23.56 25.16
N ARG A 68 48.30 23.64 26.27
CA ARG A 68 46.98 22.97 26.40
C ARG A 68 45.98 23.53 25.40
N SER A 69 45.90 24.86 25.23
CA SER A 69 45.01 25.48 24.25
C SER A 69 45.32 25.02 22.82
N ARG A 70 46.60 24.99 22.42
CA ARG A 70 47.01 24.48 21.09
C ARG A 70 46.72 23.00 20.91
N SER A 71 46.78 22.20 21.97
CA SER A 71 46.44 20.78 21.93
C SER A 71 44.94 20.56 21.73
N MET A 72 44.12 21.33 22.45
CA MET A 72 42.65 21.28 22.32
C MET A 72 42.21 21.71 20.92
N GLU A 73 42.73 22.83 20.41
CA GLU A 73 42.41 23.33 19.07
C GLU A 73 42.79 22.30 17.98
N LYS A 74 43.94 21.64 18.11
CA LYS A 74 44.32 20.54 17.20
C LYS A 74 43.40 19.33 17.30
N SER A 75 42.92 18.98 18.49
CA SER A 75 41.96 17.87 18.65
C SER A 75 40.59 18.21 18.06
N GLU A 76 40.10 19.44 18.26
CA GLU A 76 38.84 19.92 17.68
C GLU A 76 38.91 19.96 16.16
N ALA A 77 40.03 20.44 15.59
CA ALA A 77 40.25 20.44 14.15
C ALA A 77 40.26 19.02 13.56
N ARG A 78 40.84 18.03 14.27
CA ARG A 78 40.83 16.62 13.84
C ARG A 78 39.44 16.02 13.91
N GLU A 79 38.67 16.31 14.96
CA GLU A 79 37.28 15.83 15.08
C GLU A 79 36.36 16.44 14.01
N LEU A 80 36.54 17.73 13.69
CA LEU A 80 35.79 18.38 12.62
C LEU A 80 36.13 17.78 11.25
N ASP A 81 37.39 17.47 10.96
CA ASP A 81 37.79 16.76 9.73
C ASP A 81 37.19 15.34 9.64
N LYS A 82 37.19 14.59 10.76
CA LYS A 82 36.54 13.28 10.81
C LYS A 82 35.04 13.37 10.51
N ARG A 83 34.34 14.33 11.10
CA ARG A 83 32.90 14.57 10.86
C ARG A 83 32.62 14.90 9.41
N ARG A 84 33.38 15.82 8.81
CA ARG A 84 33.24 16.17 7.38
C ARG A 84 33.48 14.97 6.46
N LYS A 85 34.45 14.11 6.78
CA LYS A 85 34.70 12.87 6.02
C LYS A 85 33.59 11.85 6.19
N ALA A 86 33.02 11.73 7.39
CA ALA A 86 31.90 10.83 7.66
C ALA A 86 30.63 11.30 6.91
N GLU A 87 30.32 12.58 6.95
CA GLU A 87 29.21 13.19 6.20
C GLU A 87 29.38 12.98 4.69
N ALA A 88 30.57 13.23 4.14
CA ALA A 88 30.85 13.00 2.72
C ALA A 88 30.68 11.52 2.32
N ARG A 89 31.03 10.57 3.19
CA ARG A 89 30.79 9.14 2.95
C ARG A 89 29.30 8.79 2.98
N ALA A 90 28.56 9.34 3.95
CA ALA A 90 27.11 9.15 4.05
C ALA A 90 26.39 9.68 2.79
N GLU A 91 26.78 10.86 2.31
CA GLU A 91 26.23 11.44 1.07
C GLU A 91 26.52 10.56 -0.15
N GLN A 92 27.73 9.99 -0.25
CA GLN A 92 28.06 9.05 -1.33
C GLN A 92 27.23 7.76 -1.28
N ILE A 93 26.93 7.24 -0.08
CA ILE A 93 26.08 6.06 0.10
C ILE A 93 24.65 6.38 -0.39
N LEU A 94 24.07 7.49 0.06
CA LEU A 94 22.74 7.92 -0.36
C LEU A 94 22.66 8.14 -1.89
N LEU A 95 23.71 8.70 -2.49
CA LEU A 95 23.77 8.88 -3.94
C LEU A 95 23.80 7.53 -4.69
N ARG A 96 24.55 6.54 -4.17
CA ARG A 96 24.58 5.18 -4.75
C ARG A 96 23.21 4.50 -4.64
N GLU A 97 22.53 4.61 -3.50
CA GLU A 97 21.19 4.06 -3.32
C GLU A 97 20.16 4.71 -4.25
N ARG A 98 20.19 6.04 -4.40
CA ARG A 98 19.33 6.75 -5.36
C ARG A 98 19.55 6.29 -6.79
N LYS A 99 20.82 6.12 -7.20
CA LYS A 99 21.16 5.60 -8.53
C LYS A 99 20.68 4.15 -8.71
N ALA A 100 20.88 3.29 -7.71
CA ALA A 100 20.42 1.90 -7.75
C ALA A 100 18.89 1.80 -7.87
N ARG A 101 18.14 2.61 -7.10
CA ARG A 101 16.68 2.69 -7.20
C ARG A 101 16.22 3.17 -8.58
N ALA A 102 16.85 4.21 -9.12
CA ALA A 102 16.54 4.72 -10.46
C ALA A 102 16.83 3.68 -11.56
N GLU A 103 17.92 2.92 -11.44
CA GLU A 103 18.24 1.83 -12.38
C GLU A 103 17.21 0.69 -12.28
N LEU A 104 16.82 0.29 -11.07
CA LEU A 104 15.81 -0.74 -10.86
C LEU A 104 14.46 -0.32 -11.46
N GLU A 105 14.06 0.94 -11.26
CA GLU A 105 12.83 1.48 -11.84
C GLU A 105 12.88 1.49 -13.37
N LYS A 106 14.02 1.90 -13.96
CA LYS A 106 14.23 1.84 -15.41
C LYS A 106 14.08 0.41 -15.94
N ARG A 107 14.71 -0.57 -15.28
CA ARG A 107 14.58 -2.00 -15.65
C ARG A 107 13.14 -2.50 -15.53
N ARG A 108 12.38 -2.03 -14.53
CA ARG A 108 10.96 -2.37 -14.38
C ARG A 108 10.13 -1.85 -15.56
N ARG A 109 10.31 -0.58 -15.94
CA ARG A 109 9.64 0.02 -17.10
C ARG A 109 10.00 -0.71 -18.40
N GLU A 110 11.28 -1.04 -18.62
CA GLU A 110 11.70 -1.81 -19.80
C GLU A 110 11.07 -3.22 -19.88
N ARG A 111 10.83 -3.88 -18.74
CA ARG A 111 10.13 -5.17 -18.69
C ARG A 111 8.64 -5.04 -19.00
N GLU A 112 8.01 -3.98 -18.49
CA GLU A 112 6.61 -3.68 -18.75
C GLU A 112 6.37 -3.34 -20.23
N ASP A 113 7.20 -2.47 -20.81
CA ASP A 113 7.18 -2.14 -22.24
C ASP A 113 7.37 -3.39 -23.11
N ARG A 114 8.26 -4.30 -22.69
CA ARG A 114 8.47 -5.58 -23.40
C ARG A 114 7.22 -6.45 -23.35
N ARG A 115 6.57 -6.55 -22.18
CA ARG A 115 5.34 -7.32 -22.02
C ARG A 115 4.20 -6.74 -22.85
N GLU A 116 4.02 -5.42 -22.87
CA GLU A 116 3.00 -4.77 -23.70
C GLU A 116 3.24 -5.02 -25.19
N ARG A 117 4.50 -4.94 -25.67
CA ARG A 117 4.86 -5.26 -27.06
C ARG A 117 4.55 -6.72 -27.41
N GLU A 118 4.82 -7.65 -26.51
CA GLU A 118 4.49 -9.06 -26.71
C GLU A 118 2.98 -9.32 -26.74
N GLU A 119 2.21 -8.67 -25.85
CA GLU A 119 0.74 -8.75 -25.85
C GLU A 119 0.16 -8.18 -27.15
N ARG A 120 0.59 -6.99 -27.59
CA ARG A 120 0.21 -6.42 -28.91
C ARG A 120 0.57 -7.34 -30.07
N ARG A 121 1.74 -7.98 -30.04
CA ARG A 121 2.14 -8.93 -31.08
C ARG A 121 1.19 -10.14 -31.13
N LYS A 122 0.81 -10.68 -29.96
CA LYS A 122 -0.17 -11.77 -29.87
C LYS A 122 -1.54 -11.37 -30.42
N GLU A 123 -2.03 -10.18 -30.08
CA GLU A 123 -3.30 -9.64 -30.61
C GLU A 123 -3.28 -9.55 -32.14
N VAL A 124 -2.18 -9.06 -32.73
CA VAL A 124 -2.02 -8.99 -34.19
C VAL A 124 -2.00 -10.38 -34.82
N ASP A 125 -1.31 -11.35 -34.20
CA ASP A 125 -1.25 -12.73 -34.68
C ASP A 125 -2.61 -13.46 -34.56
N ASP A 126 -3.38 -13.20 -33.50
CA ASP A 126 -4.76 -13.69 -33.31
C ASP A 126 -5.70 -13.11 -34.36
N PHE A 127 -5.64 -11.79 -34.58
CA PHE A 127 -6.42 -11.11 -35.62
C PHE A 127 -6.13 -11.68 -37.01
N ARG A 128 -4.86 -11.93 -37.33
CA ARG A 128 -4.44 -12.54 -38.60
C ARG A 128 -4.96 -13.97 -38.76
N ARG A 129 -5.01 -14.75 -37.68
CA ARG A 129 -5.59 -16.11 -37.70
C ARG A 129 -7.10 -16.07 -37.96
N ASN A 130 -7.83 -15.17 -37.30
CA ASN A 130 -9.28 -15.00 -37.52
C ASN A 130 -9.61 -14.59 -38.95
N LEU A 131 -8.82 -13.70 -39.56
CA LEU A 131 -8.98 -13.31 -40.97
C LEU A 131 -8.78 -14.47 -41.96
N LYS A 132 -7.91 -15.44 -41.64
CA LYS A 132 -7.72 -16.62 -42.49
C LYS A 132 -8.91 -17.59 -42.40
N LEU A 133 -9.52 -17.73 -41.22
CA LEU A 133 -10.66 -18.61 -41.01
C LEU A 133 -11.96 -18.04 -41.63
N GLY A 134 -12.11 -16.71 -41.68
CA GLY A 134 -13.28 -16.05 -42.28
C GLY A 134 -13.37 -16.10 -43.81
N ARG A 135 -12.28 -16.42 -44.54
CA ARG A 135 -12.29 -16.50 -46.01
C ARG A 135 -12.80 -17.84 -46.58
N GLY A 136 -13.27 -18.77 -45.74
CA GLY A 136 -13.71 -20.09 -46.15
C GLY A 136 -15.22 -20.28 -46.36
N LEU A 137 -16.07 -19.30 -46.04
CA LEU A 137 -17.52 -19.53 -45.93
C LEU A 137 -18.41 -18.81 -46.96
N ASP A 138 -17.87 -17.96 -47.83
CA ASP A 138 -18.68 -17.19 -48.80
C ASP A 138 -18.54 -17.71 -50.24
N ALA A 139 -18.68 -19.02 -50.43
CA ALA A 139 -18.82 -19.65 -51.74
C ALA A 139 -20.13 -20.46 -51.84
N LYS A 140 -21.27 -19.87 -51.45
CA LYS A 140 -22.56 -20.28 -52.01
C LYS A 140 -23.57 -19.14 -52.01
N SER A 141 -23.47 -18.36 -53.07
CA SER A 141 -24.51 -17.49 -53.62
C SER A 141 -25.81 -18.27 -53.84
N SER A 142 -26.90 -17.77 -53.25
CA SER A 142 -28.25 -17.91 -53.81
C SER A 142 -29.15 -16.75 -53.34
N ASN A 143 -29.36 -15.81 -54.28
CA ASN A 143 -30.53 -14.96 -54.56
C ASN A 143 -31.29 -14.19 -53.46
N PRO A 144 -31.52 -12.88 -53.66
CA PRO A 144 -32.68 -12.16 -53.11
C PRO A 144 -33.71 -11.82 -54.21
N SER A 145 -34.95 -12.27 -54.05
CA SER A 145 -36.09 -11.72 -54.78
C SER A 145 -37.30 -11.64 -53.85
N SER A 146 -37.68 -10.43 -53.45
CA SER A 146 -39.08 -9.95 -53.52
C SER A 146 -39.29 -8.65 -52.74
N SER A 147 -39.81 -7.68 -53.47
CA SER A 147 -40.68 -6.57 -53.06
C SER A 147 -41.57 -6.31 -54.32
N PRO A 148 -42.66 -5.53 -54.32
CA PRO A 148 -43.26 -4.72 -53.24
C PRO A 148 -44.79 -4.91 -53.14
N THR A 149 -45.47 -4.30 -52.16
CA THR A 149 -46.87 -3.83 -52.33
C THR A 149 -47.17 -2.71 -51.34
N ALA A 150 -47.55 -1.55 -51.88
CA ALA A 150 -48.10 -0.41 -51.16
C ALA A 150 -49.63 -0.49 -51.15
N GLN A 151 -50.25 -0.08 -50.04
CA GLN A 151 -51.61 0.49 -49.99
C GLN A 151 -51.89 1.14 -48.62
N SER A 152 -52.49 2.32 -48.66
CA SER A 152 -53.18 3.06 -47.57
C SER A 152 -54.58 3.40 -48.12
N PRO A 153 -55.66 3.71 -47.35
CA PRO A 153 -55.69 4.77 -46.32
C PRO A 153 -56.66 4.63 -45.11
N LEU A 154 -56.42 5.49 -44.11
CA LEU A 154 -57.34 6.16 -43.14
C LEU A 154 -58.39 5.35 -42.36
N THR A 155 -58.28 5.33 -41.01
CA THR A 155 -59.33 5.76 -40.05
C THR A 155 -58.89 5.58 -38.58
N ASN A 156 -59.23 6.60 -37.75
CA ASN A 156 -59.15 6.72 -36.29
C ASN A 156 -57.78 7.01 -35.62
N PRO A 157 -57.69 8.04 -34.73
CA PRO A 157 -56.51 8.29 -33.92
C PRO A 157 -56.59 7.58 -32.56
N PRO A 158 -55.76 6.56 -32.27
CA PRO A 158 -55.56 6.10 -30.91
C PRO A 158 -54.34 6.82 -30.29
N SER A 159 -54.60 7.50 -29.17
CA SER A 159 -53.72 7.69 -28.01
C SER A 159 -52.22 7.90 -28.25
N VAL A 160 -51.77 9.14 -28.07
CA VAL A 160 -50.38 9.62 -28.20
C VAL A 160 -49.46 9.15 -27.04
N LEU A 161 -49.66 7.95 -26.49
CA LEU A 161 -48.85 7.40 -25.39
C LEU A 161 -48.44 5.93 -25.57
N SER A 162 -48.43 5.40 -26.81
CA SER A 162 -48.12 3.98 -27.09
C SER A 162 -46.81 3.75 -27.88
N TRP A 163 -46.04 4.80 -28.13
CA TRP A 163 -44.75 4.77 -28.85
C TRP A 163 -43.57 5.18 -27.97
N LEU A 164 -43.74 5.08 -26.65
CA LEU A 164 -42.57 4.76 -25.82
C LEU A 164 -42.14 3.36 -26.25
N PRO A 165 -40.92 3.15 -26.78
CA PRO A 165 -40.41 1.80 -26.91
C PRO A 165 -40.54 1.18 -25.53
N SER A 166 -41.27 0.06 -25.44
CA SER A 166 -41.31 -0.75 -24.23
C SER A 166 -39.85 -0.96 -23.82
N LEU A 167 -39.42 -0.26 -22.76
CA LEU A 167 -38.10 -0.46 -22.18
C LEU A 167 -37.97 -1.97 -22.01
N PRO A 168 -36.95 -2.61 -22.59
CA PRO A 168 -36.85 -4.05 -22.57
C PRO A 168 -36.90 -4.49 -21.10
N SER A 169 -37.97 -5.21 -20.73
CA SER A 169 -38.17 -5.80 -19.40
C SER A 169 -37.19 -6.95 -19.13
N SER A 170 -35.99 -6.87 -19.70
CA SER A 170 -34.96 -7.89 -19.68
C SER A 170 -33.58 -7.22 -19.55
N LEU A 171 -33.43 -6.39 -18.53
CA LEU A 171 -32.24 -6.53 -17.68
C LEU A 171 -32.49 -7.71 -16.74
N GLN A 172 -32.60 -8.90 -17.31
CA GLN A 172 -32.28 -10.10 -16.55
C GLN A 172 -30.78 -10.01 -16.28
N VAL A 173 -30.45 -9.40 -15.13
CA VAL A 173 -29.14 -9.47 -14.52
C VAL A 173 -28.85 -10.96 -14.38
N ASN A 174 -28.10 -11.49 -15.33
CA ASN A 174 -27.67 -12.87 -15.28
C ASN A 174 -26.79 -12.97 -14.05
N ARG A 175 -27.24 -13.74 -13.06
CA ARG A 175 -26.56 -13.94 -11.78
C ARG A 175 -25.09 -14.29 -11.99
N GLY A 176 -24.21 -13.65 -11.23
CA GLY A 176 -22.79 -14.00 -11.19
C GLY A 176 -21.99 -13.57 -12.43
N LYS A 177 -22.49 -12.66 -13.27
CA LYS A 177 -21.68 -12.05 -14.33
C LYS A 177 -20.73 -11.00 -13.75
N TRP A 178 -19.51 -11.01 -14.27
CA TRP A 178 -18.52 -9.97 -14.03
C TRP A 178 -18.88 -8.71 -14.81
N VAL A 179 -18.98 -7.58 -14.11
CA VAL A 179 -19.29 -6.28 -14.69
C VAL A 179 -18.09 -5.35 -14.50
N ASP A 180 -17.76 -4.57 -15.52
CA ASP A 180 -16.73 -3.53 -15.43
C ASP A 180 -17.20 -2.44 -14.47
N LEU A 181 -16.38 -2.17 -13.44
CA LEU A 181 -16.69 -1.22 -12.38
C LEU A 181 -16.04 0.13 -12.68
N ILE A 182 -14.71 0.20 -12.56
CA ILE A 182 -13.93 1.41 -12.83
C ILE A 182 -12.56 1.07 -13.43
N PRO A 183 -11.94 1.98 -14.21
CA PRO A 183 -10.56 1.83 -14.66
C PRO A 183 -9.57 1.82 -13.49
N LYS A 184 -8.49 1.05 -13.59
CA LYS A 184 -7.42 1.03 -12.56
C LYS A 184 -6.72 2.37 -12.37
N THR A 185 -6.77 3.25 -13.37
CA THR A 185 -6.18 4.59 -13.34
C THR A 185 -6.95 5.56 -12.46
N ASP A 186 -8.19 5.22 -12.11
CA ASP A 186 -9.14 6.13 -11.46
C ASP A 186 -9.21 5.89 -9.95
N ILE A 187 -8.24 5.14 -9.40
CA ILE A 187 -8.16 4.79 -7.99
C ILE A 187 -6.75 5.07 -7.49
N SER A 188 -6.64 5.89 -6.46
CA SER A 188 -5.39 6.12 -5.76
C SER A 188 -5.29 5.24 -4.50
N PRO A 189 -4.08 4.80 -4.09
CA PRO A 189 -3.91 4.15 -2.80
C PRO A 189 -4.31 5.08 -1.64
N GLY A 190 -5.11 4.56 -0.70
CA GLY A 190 -5.72 5.28 0.41
C GLY A 190 -7.10 5.87 0.13
N GLU A 191 -7.62 5.70 -1.09
CA GLU A 191 -8.87 6.33 -1.53
C GLU A 191 -10.09 5.41 -1.33
N LEU A 192 -11.23 6.06 -1.08
CA LEU A 192 -12.56 5.48 -1.04
C LEU A 192 -13.36 6.05 -2.23
N VAL A 193 -13.69 5.23 -3.21
CA VAL A 193 -14.39 5.66 -4.43
C VAL A 193 -15.79 5.05 -4.45
N PRO A 194 -16.85 5.83 -4.22
CA PRO A 194 -18.21 5.33 -4.33
C PRO A 194 -18.59 5.14 -5.81
N VAL A 195 -19.24 4.03 -6.12
CA VAL A 195 -19.66 3.67 -7.48
C VAL A 195 -21.04 3.03 -7.42
N THR A 196 -22.02 3.59 -8.12
CA THR A 196 -23.34 2.98 -8.26
C THR A 196 -23.37 2.11 -9.51
N LEU A 197 -23.66 0.82 -9.35
CA LEU A 197 -23.73 -0.12 -10.45
C LEU A 197 -25.01 -0.95 -10.37
N LEU A 198 -25.82 -0.92 -11.43
CA LEU A 198 -27.13 -1.59 -11.48
C LEU A 198 -28.08 -1.22 -10.32
N GLY A 199 -27.97 0.02 -9.81
CA GLY A 199 -28.77 0.51 -8.69
C GLY A 199 -28.27 0.04 -7.31
N VAL A 200 -27.15 -0.68 -7.25
CA VAL A 200 -26.47 -1.04 -6.01
C VAL A 200 -25.34 -0.05 -5.76
N ASP A 201 -25.32 0.56 -4.58
CA ASP A 201 -24.25 1.46 -4.17
C ASP A 201 -23.07 0.67 -3.63
N LEU A 202 -21.99 0.66 -4.40
CA LEU A 202 -20.73 0.01 -4.07
C LEU A 202 -19.70 1.04 -3.62
N LEU A 203 -18.75 0.60 -2.81
CA LEU A 203 -17.61 1.38 -2.39
C LEU A 203 -16.34 0.62 -2.72
N VAL A 204 -15.53 1.21 -3.59
CA VAL A 204 -14.21 0.69 -3.95
C VAL A 204 -13.21 1.22 -2.94
N VAL A 205 -12.51 0.31 -2.29
CA VAL A 205 -11.54 0.62 -1.24
C VAL A 205 -10.17 0.17 -1.70
N ALA A 206 -9.27 1.13 -1.89
CA ALA A 206 -7.86 0.87 -2.14
C ALA A 206 -7.07 1.30 -0.89
N PRO A 207 -6.68 0.38 0.01
CA PRO A 207 -5.89 0.73 1.18
C PRO A 207 -4.52 1.31 0.79
N ALA A 208 -4.05 2.29 1.55
CA ALA A 208 -2.70 2.79 1.39
C ALA A 208 -1.67 1.71 1.78
N PRO A 209 -0.45 1.71 1.23
CA PRO A 209 0.57 0.71 1.53
C PRO A 209 0.91 0.59 3.02
N THR A 210 0.76 1.69 3.77
CA THR A 210 0.99 1.76 5.21
C THR A 210 -0.08 1.06 6.05
N VAL A 211 -1.22 0.73 5.44
CA VAL A 211 -2.39 0.11 6.09
C VAL A 211 -2.61 -1.31 5.54
N LEU A 212 -1.67 -1.85 4.77
CA LEU A 212 -1.73 -3.21 4.24
C LEU A 212 -1.14 -4.20 5.24
N GLU A 213 -1.84 -5.32 5.43
CA GLU A 213 -1.26 -6.50 6.05
C GLU A 213 -0.18 -7.13 5.15
N ASN A 214 0.78 -7.81 5.75
CA ASN A 214 1.83 -8.58 5.08
C ASN A 214 1.31 -9.85 4.37
N ASN A 215 0.02 -9.90 3.98
CA ASN A 215 -0.70 -11.11 3.54
C ASN A 215 -0.41 -11.54 2.10
N GLY A 216 0.87 -11.56 1.69
CA GLY A 216 1.37 -12.43 0.61
C GLY A 216 0.79 -12.27 -0.80
N ARG A 217 -0.21 -11.40 -1.05
CA ARG A 217 -0.62 -11.01 -2.41
C ARG A 217 0.53 -10.24 -3.01
N GLY A 218 1.26 -10.92 -3.90
CA GLY A 218 2.55 -10.49 -4.42
C GLY A 218 2.60 -9.03 -4.82
N ARG A 219 3.78 -8.42 -4.68
CA ARG A 219 4.12 -6.98 -4.83
C ARG A 219 3.61 -6.26 -6.12
N ASN A 220 2.86 -6.92 -6.99
CA ASN A 220 2.35 -6.42 -8.27
C ASN A 220 0.81 -6.50 -8.44
N SER A 221 0.02 -6.98 -7.47
CA SER A 221 -1.46 -6.91 -7.53
C SER A 221 -2.00 -5.76 -6.69
N LEU A 222 -2.93 -4.96 -7.24
CA LEU A 222 -3.56 -3.86 -6.50
C LEU A 222 -4.50 -4.49 -5.46
N ASN A 223 -4.24 -4.27 -4.17
CA ASN A 223 -5.11 -4.76 -3.10
C ASN A 223 -6.37 -3.88 -3.05
N VAL A 224 -7.36 -4.20 -3.88
CA VAL A 224 -8.65 -3.49 -3.93
C VAL A 224 -9.74 -4.39 -3.37
N TYR A 225 -10.59 -3.79 -2.55
CA TYR A 225 -11.81 -4.39 -2.03
C TYR A 225 -13.00 -3.63 -2.58
N VAL A 226 -14.10 -4.33 -2.82
CA VAL A 226 -15.39 -3.71 -3.15
C VAL A 226 -16.41 -4.20 -2.14
N ILE A 227 -17.01 -3.25 -1.44
CA ILE A 227 -17.99 -3.48 -0.37
C ILE A 227 -19.26 -2.69 -0.69
N ALA A 228 -20.35 -2.98 0.02
CA ALA A 228 -21.55 -2.14 -0.04
C ALA A 228 -21.25 -0.76 0.57
N ASN A 229 -21.69 0.33 -0.07
CA ASN A 229 -21.58 1.69 0.48
C ASN A 229 -22.70 1.99 1.49
N ALA A 230 -23.10 1.00 2.28
CA ALA A 230 -24.18 1.12 3.26
C ALA A 230 -23.79 0.37 4.52
N CYS A 231 -23.66 1.10 5.63
CA CYS A 231 -23.36 0.50 6.92
C CYS A 231 -24.49 -0.48 7.32
N PRO A 232 -24.17 -1.74 7.69
CA PRO A 232 -25.19 -2.72 8.07
C PRO A 232 -26.06 -2.33 9.28
N HIS A 233 -25.65 -1.30 10.03
CA HIS A 233 -26.40 -0.77 11.15
C HIS A 233 -27.62 0.04 10.71
N LEU A 234 -27.43 1.16 10.02
CA LEU A 234 -28.50 2.10 9.64
C LEU A 234 -28.46 2.53 8.17
N GLY A 235 -27.64 1.88 7.35
CA GLY A 235 -27.44 2.25 5.94
C GLY A 235 -26.65 3.54 5.74
N THR A 236 -25.95 4.05 6.77
CA THR A 236 -25.10 5.24 6.63
C THR A 236 -24.01 5.00 5.58
N PRO A 237 -23.76 5.94 4.65
CA PRO A 237 -22.74 5.77 3.62
C PRO A 237 -21.35 5.65 4.23
N LEU A 238 -20.61 4.62 3.80
CA LEU A 238 -19.27 4.31 4.31
C LEU A 238 -18.17 5.09 3.60
N GLU A 239 -18.48 5.73 2.47
CA GLU A 239 -17.55 6.58 1.71
C GLU A 239 -16.94 7.73 2.55
N THR A 240 -17.69 8.23 3.54
CA THR A 240 -17.23 9.28 4.48
C THR A 240 -16.55 8.70 5.73
N GLY A 241 -16.39 7.37 5.78
CA GLY A 241 -15.71 6.65 6.83
C GLY A 241 -14.18 6.79 6.78
N ARG A 242 -13.49 5.92 7.51
CA ARG A 242 -12.02 5.84 7.49
C ARG A 242 -11.56 4.41 7.30
N ILE A 243 -10.48 4.24 6.55
CA ILE A 243 -9.74 2.98 6.45
C ILE A 243 -8.73 2.95 7.60
N THR A 244 -8.75 1.90 8.41
CA THR A 244 -7.84 1.73 9.55
C THR A 244 -7.30 0.31 9.57
N LEU A 245 -6.06 0.16 10.07
CA LEU A 245 -5.52 -1.14 10.43
C LEU A 245 -5.94 -1.41 11.87
N GLU A 246 -6.83 -2.38 12.08
CA GLU A 246 -7.35 -2.67 13.42
C GLU A 246 -6.34 -3.52 14.19
N LYS A 247 -5.98 -3.08 15.40
CA LYS A 247 -4.84 -3.66 16.14
C LYS A 247 -5.12 -5.07 16.63
N GLU A 248 -6.38 -5.36 16.95
CA GLU A 248 -6.78 -6.63 17.56
C GLU A 248 -6.77 -7.78 16.55
N CYS A 249 -7.26 -7.55 15.33
CA CYS A 249 -7.28 -8.57 14.29
C CYS A 249 -6.11 -8.46 13.30
N GLY A 250 -5.36 -7.35 13.33
CA GLY A 250 -4.31 -7.04 12.37
C GLY A 250 -4.82 -6.59 11.01
N LYS A 251 -6.13 -6.66 10.74
CA LYS A 251 -6.73 -6.52 9.40
C LYS A 251 -7.06 -5.10 9.01
N THR A 252 -7.01 -4.84 7.71
CA THR A 252 -7.55 -3.60 7.13
C THR A 252 -9.07 -3.59 7.25
N CYS A 253 -9.60 -2.55 7.87
CA CYS A 253 -11.02 -2.39 8.14
C CYS A 253 -11.52 -1.02 7.69
N VAL A 254 -12.85 -0.91 7.53
CA VAL A 254 -13.55 0.37 7.36
C VAL A 254 -14.35 0.68 8.62
N THR A 255 -14.19 1.90 9.12
CA THR A 255 -14.95 2.39 10.28
C THR A 255 -16.05 3.33 9.82
N CYS A 256 -17.28 3.01 10.22
CA CYS A 256 -18.46 3.84 9.96
C CYS A 256 -18.31 5.22 10.63
N PRO A 257 -18.58 6.32 9.91
CA PRO A 257 -18.35 7.68 10.42
C PRO A 257 -19.29 8.04 11.57
N LEU A 258 -20.51 7.49 11.59
CA LEU A 258 -21.56 7.85 12.54
C LEU A 258 -21.34 7.19 13.90
N HIS A 259 -21.36 5.86 13.95
CA HIS A 259 -21.33 5.11 15.22
C HIS A 259 -19.99 4.43 15.53
N LYS A 260 -19.00 4.57 14.65
CA LYS A 260 -17.66 3.97 14.78
C LYS A 260 -17.63 2.44 14.84
N SER A 261 -18.66 1.77 14.34
CA SER A 261 -18.60 0.32 14.06
C SER A 261 -17.55 0.06 12.97
N THR A 262 -16.69 -0.94 13.19
CA THR A 262 -15.57 -1.30 12.31
C THR A 262 -15.83 -2.65 11.65
N PHE A 263 -15.67 -2.71 10.33
CA PHE A 263 -15.91 -3.91 9.52
C PHE A 263 -14.65 -4.29 8.74
N LYS A 264 -14.31 -5.56 8.72
CA LYS A 264 -13.19 -6.10 7.93
C LYS A 264 -13.52 -6.00 6.45
N LEU A 265 -12.54 -5.60 5.64
CA LEU A 265 -12.71 -5.50 4.19
C LEU A 265 -12.70 -6.86 3.48
N GLU A 266 -12.13 -7.89 4.10
CA GLU A 266 -11.97 -9.22 3.49
C GLU A 266 -13.25 -10.04 3.49
N ASP A 267 -13.96 -10.07 4.62
CA ASP A 267 -15.13 -10.93 4.87
C ASP A 267 -16.36 -10.14 5.32
N GLY A 268 -16.22 -8.84 5.60
CA GLY A 268 -17.33 -7.99 6.05
C GLY A 268 -17.67 -8.13 7.53
N GLY A 269 -16.93 -8.96 8.28
CA GLY A 269 -17.17 -9.22 9.69
C GLY A 269 -16.95 -7.97 10.56
N SER A 270 -17.80 -7.76 11.56
CA SER A 270 -17.60 -6.69 12.56
C SER A 270 -16.44 -7.05 13.49
N VAL A 271 -15.49 -6.13 13.71
CA VAL A 271 -14.35 -6.36 14.61
C VAL A 271 -14.65 -5.91 16.04
N ASN A 272 -15.11 -4.68 16.18
CA ASN A 272 -15.27 -4.03 17.48
C ASN A 272 -16.71 -4.17 17.98
N ASP A 273 -16.96 -3.64 19.17
CA ASP A 273 -18.32 -3.50 19.70
C ASP A 273 -19.25 -2.83 18.70
N TRP A 274 -20.52 -3.21 18.74
CA TRP A 274 -21.54 -2.65 17.88
C TRP A 274 -21.97 -1.29 18.43
N CYS A 275 -21.78 -0.21 17.66
CA CYS A 275 -22.13 1.15 18.07
C CYS A 275 -21.41 1.62 19.37
N PRO A 276 -20.06 1.70 19.38
CA PRO A 276 -19.29 2.18 20.54
C PRO A 276 -19.50 3.67 20.84
N SER A 277 -20.08 4.43 19.90
CA SER A 277 -20.37 5.85 20.08
C SER A 277 -21.72 6.19 19.43
N PRO A 278 -22.60 6.98 20.08
CA PRO A 278 -22.47 7.58 21.41
C PRO A 278 -22.68 6.58 22.58
N PRO A 279 -22.05 6.80 23.74
CA PRO A 279 -22.17 5.90 24.89
C PRO A 279 -23.64 5.74 25.33
N PHE A 280 -24.00 4.53 25.79
CA PHE A 280 -25.35 4.06 26.17
C PHE A 280 -26.32 3.67 25.03
N TYR A 281 -26.05 4.03 23.77
CA TYR A 281 -26.96 3.71 22.66
C TYR A 281 -26.74 2.29 22.08
N GLY A 282 -25.53 1.73 22.23
CA GLY A 282 -25.19 0.42 21.66
C GLY A 282 -26.03 -0.74 22.21
N GLU A 283 -26.40 -0.72 23.49
CA GLU A 283 -27.24 -1.76 24.11
C GLU A 283 -28.73 -1.58 23.80
N LEU A 284 -29.18 -0.34 23.56
CA LEU A 284 -30.58 -0.04 23.28
C LEU A 284 -30.96 -0.27 21.81
N PHE A 285 -30.03 0.02 20.90
CA PHE A 285 -30.17 -0.14 19.45
C PHE A 285 -29.30 -1.28 18.92
N GLY A 286 -28.91 -2.20 19.79
CA GLY A 286 -28.16 -3.42 19.45
C GLY A 286 -29.01 -4.36 18.60
N GLY A 287 -29.25 -3.96 17.36
CA GLY A 287 -29.87 -4.79 16.34
C GLY A 287 -29.00 -6.00 16.02
N GLU A 288 -29.53 -6.89 15.19
CA GLU A 288 -28.79 -8.05 14.71
C GLU A 288 -27.46 -7.61 14.08
N ARG A 289 -26.37 -8.26 14.51
CA ARG A 289 -25.03 -8.02 13.95
C ARG A 289 -25.01 -8.55 12.52
N LYS A 290 -25.23 -7.65 11.57
CA LYS A 290 -25.15 -7.93 10.14
C LYS A 290 -23.74 -7.67 9.64
N GLU A 291 -23.27 -8.59 8.82
CA GLU A 291 -22.01 -8.46 8.10
C GLU A 291 -22.15 -7.43 6.97
N LEU A 292 -21.04 -6.77 6.66
CA LEU A 292 -20.96 -5.86 5.52
C LEU A 292 -20.92 -6.68 4.23
N GLY A 293 -21.72 -6.30 3.24
CA GLY A 293 -21.69 -6.95 1.93
C GLY A 293 -20.33 -6.75 1.26
N VAL A 294 -19.57 -7.83 1.08
CA VAL A 294 -18.30 -7.85 0.34
C VAL A 294 -18.52 -8.52 -1.01
N PHE A 295 -17.99 -7.92 -2.07
CA PHE A 295 -18.16 -8.41 -3.44
C PHE A 295 -16.85 -9.01 -3.98
N GLU A 296 -16.95 -10.05 -4.80
CA GLU A 296 -15.78 -10.58 -5.50
C GLU A 296 -15.27 -9.58 -6.53
N VAL A 297 -13.98 -9.29 -6.46
CA VAL A 297 -13.29 -8.35 -7.36
C VAL A 297 -12.20 -9.08 -8.12
N ARG A 298 -12.05 -8.74 -9.40
CA ARG A 298 -10.89 -9.15 -10.17
C ARG A 298 -10.39 -8.03 -11.06
N GLU A 299 -9.12 -8.12 -11.38
CA GLU A 299 -8.49 -7.28 -12.39
C GLU A 299 -8.58 -7.95 -13.77
N LYS A 300 -9.09 -7.24 -14.78
CA LYS A 300 -9.08 -7.71 -16.17
C LYS A 300 -8.63 -6.60 -17.12
N GLY A 301 -7.41 -6.73 -17.64
CA GLY A 301 -6.81 -5.68 -18.47
C GLY A 301 -6.69 -4.37 -17.69
N ARG A 302 -7.31 -3.31 -18.22
CA ARG A 302 -7.34 -1.96 -17.60
C ARG A 302 -8.49 -1.73 -16.61
N TRP A 303 -9.39 -2.70 -16.45
CA TRP A 303 -10.61 -2.55 -15.66
C TRP A 303 -10.55 -3.35 -14.38
N LEU A 304 -11.14 -2.80 -13.32
CA LEU A 304 -11.63 -3.60 -12.20
C LEU A 304 -13.01 -4.11 -12.55
N GLN A 305 -13.21 -5.41 -12.35
CA GLN A 305 -14.51 -6.04 -12.52
C GLN A 305 -15.01 -6.53 -11.17
N VAL A 306 -16.31 -6.36 -10.94
CA VAL A 306 -17.01 -6.88 -9.77
C VAL A 306 -18.01 -7.94 -10.20
N ARG A 307 -18.17 -8.97 -9.39
CA ARG A 307 -19.23 -9.97 -9.58
C ARG A 307 -20.42 -9.60 -8.68
N ILE A 308 -21.57 -9.39 -9.30
CA ILE A 308 -22.82 -9.14 -8.58
C ILE A 308 -23.68 -10.40 -8.68
N GLU A 309 -23.94 -11.00 -7.52
CA GLU A 309 -24.90 -12.08 -7.37
C GLU A 309 -26.23 -11.46 -6.98
N SER A 310 -27.22 -11.57 -7.87
CA SER A 310 -28.52 -10.91 -7.74
C SER A 310 -29.49 -11.66 -6.80
N ASP A 311 -29.03 -11.92 -5.59
CA ASP A 311 -29.83 -12.48 -4.49
C ASP A 311 -30.04 -11.43 -3.37
N VAL A 312 -30.25 -10.17 -3.76
CA VAL A 312 -30.73 -9.09 -2.87
C VAL A 312 -32.25 -9.03 -2.93
#